data_AF-A0A1T4RSY9-F1
#
_entry.id   AF-A0A1T4RSY9-F1
#
_cell.length_a   1.000
_cell.length_b   1.000
_cell.length_c   1.000
_cell.angle_alpha   90.00
_cell.angle_beta   90.00
_cell.angle_gamma   90.00
#
_symmetry.space_group_name_H-M   'P 1'
#
loop_
_entity.id
_entity.type
_entity.pdbx_description
1 polymer ?
#
loop_
_entity_poly.entity_id
_entity_poly.type
_entity_poly.pdbx_seq_one_letter_code
_entity_poly.pdbx_strand_id
1 'polypeptide(L)'
;MRSRHATPERPAELDRLRQHFGPLGWCLWYGEWTRSFWASHPRLDLLVEGNTFEEFEQALAEAARRLAVPRPHKPAHAARRPSLPVDPLAIAEDLSTISERAPLPI
;
A
#
# COMPACT_ATOMS: atom_id res chain seq x y z
N MET A 1 49.80 12.80 11.35
CA MET A 1 48.69 13.75 11.09
C MET A 1 47.44 12.92 10.82
N ARG A 2 46.52 12.82 11.79
CA ARG A 2 45.26 12.09 11.61
C ARG A 2 44.27 13.02 10.94
N SER A 3 43.87 12.69 9.71
CA SER A 3 42.80 13.37 8.99
C SER A 3 41.58 13.45 9.90
N ARG A 4 41.15 14.67 10.19
CA ARG A 4 39.85 14.92 10.79
C ARG A 4 38.83 14.50 9.74
N HIS A 5 38.39 13.24 9.79
CA HIS A 5 37.16 12.84 9.13
C HIS A 5 36.09 13.73 9.72
N ALA A 6 35.66 14.73 8.95
CA ALA A 6 34.46 15.47 9.26
C ALA A 6 33.35 14.42 9.39
N THR A 7 32.97 14.11 10.63
CA THR A 7 31.77 13.36 10.93
C THR A 7 30.65 14.06 10.16
N PRO A 8 29.92 13.37 9.27
CA PRO A 8 29.00 14.04 8.37
C PRO A 8 28.04 14.87 9.21
N GLU A 9 27.79 16.10 8.79
CA GLU A 9 26.95 17.11 9.47
C GLU A 9 25.45 16.71 9.58
N ARG A 10 25.12 15.41 9.40
CA ARG A 10 23.79 14.87 9.09
C ARG A 10 23.01 14.11 10.20
N PRO A 11 23.52 13.82 11.42
CA PRO A 11 22.69 13.22 12.47
C PRO A 11 21.60 14.18 12.97
N ALA A 12 21.94 15.45 13.19
CA ALA A 12 21.08 16.40 13.87
C ALA A 12 19.79 16.72 13.08
N GLU A 13 19.87 16.81 11.76
CA GLU A 13 18.70 17.08 10.90
C GLU A 13 17.78 15.86 10.80
N LEU A 14 18.35 14.66 10.69
CA LEU A 14 17.59 13.42 10.71
C LEU A 14 16.90 13.20 12.06
N ASP A 15 17.55 13.56 13.17
CA ASP A 15 16.97 13.47 14.51
C ASP A 15 15.78 14.44 14.69
N ARG A 16 15.81 15.63 14.07
CA ARG A 16 14.64 16.53 14.03
C ARG A 16 13.46 15.88 13.31
N LEU A 17 13.71 15.24 12.15
CA LEU A 17 12.65 14.52 11.43
C LEU A 17 12.12 13.34 12.25
N ARG A 18 12.98 12.60 12.96
CA ARG A 18 12.55 11.52 13.87
C ARG A 18 11.65 12.03 14.99
N GLN A 19 11.96 13.19 15.57
CA GLN A 19 11.12 13.79 16.62
C GLN A 19 9.74 14.19 16.08
N HIS A 20 9.66 14.65 14.83
CA HIS A 20 8.40 15.07 14.22
C HIS A 20 7.56 13.89 13.69
N PHE A 21 8.19 12.98 12.94
CA PHE A 21 7.51 11.89 12.23
C PHE A 21 7.48 10.56 13.00
N GLY A 22 8.34 10.39 14.01
CA GLY A 22 8.37 9.20 14.86
C GLY A 22 7.04 8.93 15.59
N PRO A 23 6.42 9.95 16.24
CA PRO A 23 5.09 9.79 16.85
C PRO A 23 3.99 9.43 15.85
N LEU A 24 4.18 9.75 14.57
CA LEU A 24 3.26 9.40 13.49
C LEU A 24 3.47 7.97 12.97
N GLY A 25 4.45 7.23 13.48
CA GLY A 25 4.73 5.84 13.11
C GLY A 25 5.78 5.66 12.02
N TRP A 26 6.51 6.72 11.66
CA TRP A 26 7.61 6.62 10.71
C TRP A 26 8.92 6.19 11.37
N CYS A 27 9.67 5.32 10.70
CA CYS A 27 11.03 4.94 11.06
C CYS A 27 11.99 5.54 10.02
N LEU A 28 12.97 6.34 10.47
CA LEU A 28 13.89 7.07 9.59
C LEU A 28 15.35 6.69 9.88
N TRP A 29 16.14 6.46 8.83
CA TRP A 29 17.57 6.15 8.94
C TRP A 29 18.36 6.66 7.73
N TYR A 30 19.68 6.78 7.91
CA TYR A 30 20.62 7.07 6.84
C TYR A 30 21.48 5.84 6.58
N GLY A 31 21.55 5.39 5.33
CA GLY A 31 22.39 4.28 4.91
C GLY A 31 23.78 4.78 4.57
N GLU A 32 24.77 4.62 5.47
CA GLU A 32 26.16 5.04 5.21
C GLU A 32 26.75 4.43 3.93
N TRP A 33 26.36 3.19 3.61
CA TRP A 33 26.84 2.47 2.43
C TRP A 33 26.20 2.96 1.13
N THR A 34 24.89 3.24 1.14
CA THR A 34 24.18 3.74 -0.05
C THR A 34 24.30 5.25 -0.20
N ARG A 35 24.69 5.94 0.89
CA ARG A 35 24.64 7.40 1.05
C ARG A 35 23.25 8.00 0.83
N SER A 36 22.20 7.22 1.12
CA SER A 36 20.80 7.63 0.95
C SER A 36 20.09 7.72 2.30
N PHE A 37 19.10 8.58 2.36
CA PHE A 37 18.13 8.66 3.44
C PHE A 37 16.95 7.74 3.14
N TRP A 38 16.44 7.12 4.19
CA TRP A 38 15.37 6.16 4.12
C TRP A 38 14.33 6.43 5.20
N ALA A 39 13.06 6.25 4.84
CA ALA A 39 11.96 6.24 5.78
C ALA A 39 10.98 5.11 5.45
N SER A 40 10.49 4.43 6.47
CA SER A 40 9.43 3.43 6.32
C SER A 40 8.27 3.71 7.25
N HIS A 41 7.05 3.45 6.79
CA HIS A 41 5.86 3.45 7.64
C HIS A 41 5.19 2.06 7.61
N PRO A 42 5.49 1.16 8.58
CA PRO A 42 5.14 -0.26 8.50
C PRO A 42 3.62 -0.51 8.48
N ARG A 43 2.81 0.32 9.14
CA ARG A 43 1.35 0.16 9.14
C ARG A 43 0.69 0.52 7.81
N LEU A 44 1.41 1.23 6.95
CA LEU A 44 0.90 1.74 5.69
C LEU A 44 1.63 1.14 4.48
N ASP A 45 2.59 0.26 4.73
CA ASP A 45 3.44 -0.37 3.72
C ASP A 45 4.09 0.65 2.76
N LEU A 46 4.61 1.74 3.35
CA LEU A 46 5.27 2.81 2.60
C LEU A 46 6.77 2.82 2.87
N LEU A 47 7.54 3.02 1.80
CA LEU A 47 8.98 3.22 1.82
C LEU A 47 9.31 4.47 1.00
N VAL A 48 10.16 5.34 1.56
CA VAL A 48 10.64 6.57 0.94
C VAL A 48 12.16 6.55 0.97
N GLU A 49 12.77 6.87 -0.16
CA GLU A 49 14.22 7.02 -0.32
C GLU A 49 14.52 8.42 -0.85
N GLY A 50 15.62 9.03 -0.41
CA GLY A 50 16.17 10.24 -1.02
C GLY A 50 17.70 10.25 -0.97
N ASN A 51 18.33 10.72 -2.04
CA ASN A 51 19.79 10.82 -2.13
C ASN A 51 20.33 12.07 -1.43
N THR A 52 19.49 13.10 -1.32
CA THR A 52 19.75 14.33 -0.58
C THR A 52 18.76 14.49 0.56
N PHE A 53 19.12 15.28 1.57
CA PHE A 53 18.24 15.53 2.72
C PHE A 53 16.98 16.30 2.30
N GLU A 54 17.13 17.31 1.44
CA GLU A 54 16.01 18.13 0.97
C GLU A 54 14.99 17.33 0.15
N GLU A 55 15.44 16.50 -0.79
CA GLU A 55 14.55 15.60 -1.54
C GLU A 55 13.83 14.62 -0.62
N PHE A 56 14.56 14.06 0.36
CA PHE A 56 14.02 13.13 1.33
C PHE A 56 12.95 13.79 2.23
N GLU A 57 13.23 14.99 2.75
CA GLU A 57 12.28 15.74 3.57
C GLU A 57 11.01 16.06 2.79
N GLN A 58 11.14 16.52 1.55
CA GLN A 58 9.99 16.80 0.67
C GLN A 58 9.18 15.54 0.38
N ALA A 59 9.84 14.43 0.03
CA ALA A 59 9.17 13.16 -0.25
C ALA A 59 8.46 12.60 0.98
N LEU A 60 9.08 12.69 2.16
CA LEU A 60 8.50 12.27 3.42
C LEU A 60 7.29 13.14 3.80
N ALA A 61 7.40 14.46 3.66
CA ALA A 61 6.31 15.39 3.93
C ALA A 61 5.12 15.14 2.99
N GLU A 62 5.37 14.94 1.70
CA GLU A 62 4.33 14.61 0.72
C GLU A 62 3.66 13.27 1.05
N ALA A 63 4.45 12.25 1.40
CA ALA A 63 3.91 10.96 1.81
C ALA A 63 3.04 11.11 3.07
N ALA A 64 3.48 11.87 4.08
CA ALA A 64 2.70 12.15 5.27
C ALA A 64 1.42 12.94 4.98
N ARG A 65 1.46 13.92 4.06
CA ARG A 65 0.28 14.69 3.65
C ARG A 65 -0.78 13.82 2.98
N ARG A 66 -0.38 12.87 2.13
CA ARG A 66 -1.32 11.93 1.48
C ARG A 66 -2.05 11.03 2.48
N LEU A 67 -1.51 10.86 3.68
CA LEU A 67 -2.12 10.10 4.77
C LEU A 67 -3.06 10.96 5.61
N ALA A 68 -2.77 12.25 5.75
CA ALA A 68 -3.61 13.21 6.44
C ALA A 68 -4.88 13.59 5.66
N VAL A 69 -4.87 13.46 4.33
CA VAL A 69 -6.09 13.58 3.54
C VAL A 69 -6.93 12.33 3.78
N PRO A 70 -8.09 12.43 4.47
CA PRO A 70 -9.00 11.30 4.54
C PRO A 70 -9.36 10.94 3.10
N ARG A 71 -8.92 9.76 2.63
CA ARG A 71 -9.49 9.22 1.41
C ARG A 71 -11.00 9.27 1.61
N PRO A 72 -11.78 9.85 0.68
CA PRO A 72 -13.22 9.67 0.75
C PRO A 72 -13.44 8.17 0.81
N HIS A 73 -13.96 7.70 1.93
CA HIS A 73 -14.52 6.38 2.05
C HIS A 73 -15.49 6.30 0.87
N LYS A 74 -15.14 5.50 -0.14
CA LYS A 74 -16.11 5.16 -1.17
C LYS A 74 -17.26 4.53 -0.38
N PRO A 75 -18.45 5.11 -0.29
CA PRO A 75 -19.54 4.41 0.37
C PRO A 75 -19.69 3.10 -0.41
N ALA A 76 -19.56 1.98 0.29
CA ALA A 76 -19.93 0.66 -0.23
C ALA A 76 -21.45 0.57 -0.38
N HIS A 77 -22.06 1.57 -1.02
CA HIS A 77 -23.50 1.77 -1.12
C HIS A 77 -23.88 2.15 -2.54
N ALA A 78 -23.71 1.21 -3.47
CA ALA A 78 -24.37 1.24 -4.76
C ALA A 78 -24.48 -0.17 -5.36
N ALA A 79 -25.07 -1.11 -4.62
CA ALA A 79 -25.69 -2.31 -5.20
C ALA A 79 -26.68 -2.95 -4.20
N ARG A 80 -27.64 -2.18 -3.69
CA ARG A 80 -28.94 -2.78 -3.32
C ARG A 80 -29.91 -2.47 -4.44
N ARG A 81 -30.25 -3.48 -5.24
CA ARG A 81 -31.60 -3.60 -5.80
C ARG A 81 -32.28 -4.81 -5.15
N PRO A 82 -33.51 -4.66 -4.65
CA PRO A 82 -34.34 -5.78 -4.20
C PRO A 82 -35.20 -6.30 -5.36
N SER A 83 -35.06 -7.57 -5.75
CA SER A 83 -35.94 -8.30 -6.71
C SER A 83 -35.53 -9.78 -6.64
N LEU A 84 -36.30 -10.82 -6.32
CA LEU A 84 -37.73 -11.16 -6.27
C LEU A 84 -37.88 -12.34 -5.26
N PRO A 85 -39.09 -12.73 -4.81
CA PRO A 85 -39.27 -14.00 -4.10
C PRO A 85 -38.92 -15.16 -5.05
N VAL A 86 -38.00 -16.03 -4.62
CA VAL A 86 -37.68 -17.25 -5.35
C VAL A 86 -38.73 -18.28 -4.96
N ASP A 87 -39.69 -18.56 -5.85
CA ASP A 87 -40.63 -19.67 -5.74
C ASP A 87 -39.85 -20.99 -5.90
N PRO A 88 -39.84 -21.90 -4.90
CA PRO A 88 -39.00 -23.11 -4.95
C PRO A 88 -39.58 -24.26 -5.81
N LEU A 89 -40.60 -24.03 -6.65
CA LEU A 89 -41.35 -25.10 -7.33
C LEU A 89 -41.24 -25.11 -8.86
N ALA A 90 -40.14 -24.60 -9.44
CA ALA A 90 -39.91 -24.62 -10.89
C ALA A 90 -38.59 -25.31 -11.31
N ILE A 91 -37.98 -26.10 -10.41
CA ILE A 91 -36.82 -26.96 -10.73
C ILE A 91 -37.31 -28.41 -10.82
N ALA A 92 -38.28 -28.65 -11.69
CA ALA A 92 -38.61 -29.97 -12.19
C ALA A 92 -39.11 -29.77 -13.61
N GLU A 93 -38.74 -30.67 -14.52
CA GLU A 93 -39.00 -30.62 -15.97
C GLU A 93 -37.94 -29.85 -16.78
N ASP A 94 -36.77 -30.48 -16.95
CA ASP A 94 -36.25 -30.81 -18.29
C ASP A 94 -35.02 -31.75 -18.19
N LEU A 95 -35.26 -33.02 -17.85
CA LEU A 95 -34.27 -34.10 -17.95
C LEU A 95 -34.60 -35.04 -19.14
N SER A 96 -35.28 -34.53 -20.16
CA SER A 96 -35.83 -35.33 -21.25
C SER A 96 -34.95 -35.38 -22.51
N THR A 97 -33.62 -35.20 -22.40
CA THR A 97 -32.71 -35.39 -23.53
C THR A 97 -31.56 -36.35 -23.17
N ILE A 98 -31.92 -37.58 -22.80
CA ILE A 98 -31.04 -38.76 -22.92
C ILE A 98 -31.50 -39.52 -24.17
N SER A 99 -30.94 -39.19 -25.32
CA SER A 99 -30.96 -39.93 -26.60
C SER A 99 -30.01 -39.14 -27.50
N GLU A 100 -28.99 -39.61 -28.21
CA GLU A 100 -28.52 -40.92 -28.65
C GLU A 100 -27.08 -40.65 -29.15
N ARG A 101 -26.09 -41.45 -28.76
CA ARG A 101 -25.42 -42.41 -29.66
C ARG A 101 -24.71 -41.80 -30.88
N ALA A 102 -23.38 -41.70 -30.80
CA ALA A 102 -22.51 -41.81 -31.97
C ALA A 102 -21.21 -42.55 -31.59
N PRO A 103 -20.82 -43.63 -32.31
CA PRO A 103 -19.69 -44.50 -31.98
C PRO A 103 -18.34 -43.96 -32.49
N LEU A 104 -17.27 -44.30 -31.76
CA LEU A 104 -15.88 -44.08 -32.17
C LEU A 104 -15.48 -45.04 -33.32
N PRO A 105 -14.81 -44.55 -34.38
CA PRO A 105 -14.04 -45.42 -35.27
C PRO A 105 -12.66 -45.75 -34.67
N ILE A 106 -12.21 -46.95 -35.02
CA ILE A 106 -11.03 -47.71 -34.54
C ILE A 106 -9.71 -47.04 -34.92
#